data_AF-A0A522SX37-F1
#
_entry.id   AF-A0A522SX37-F1
#
_cell.length_a   1.000
_cell.length_b   1.000
_cell.length_c   1.000
_cell.angle_alpha   90.00
_cell.angle_beta   90.00
_cell.angle_gamma   90.00
#
_symmetry.space_group_name_H-M   'P 1'
#
loop_
_entity.id
_entity.type
_entity.pdbx_description
1 polymer ?
#
loop_
_entity_poly.entity_id
_entity_poly.type
_entity_poly.pdbx_seq_one_letter_code
_entity_poly.pdbx_strand_id
1 'polypeptide(L)'
;MSFKQTALWKAAFENARADAAPEEQVRLTACYEAMRARASALVAKIAGDLPHMTIHDVTHLDALWEMASIATGENFDLNPAEAFVFGGAILLHDAAMTLAAFPGGIAELREQIEWRDLYARYMASVSAGDTVAAKEAENRATADALRLLHPNQAENLPTISWMGPQKQPMFVIEDQQVRNFYGPKIGKVAYSHWWDIARVEEELSGTLGALPDVTNCTVDLLKVSCLLRVADAMHLDQRRAPAFDFALVQPTGISAQHWKFQERMAKPFVQADALVYTAQPPFEADAADAWWAAFDALQLVDRELRDIDRVLRDRQKKPLVVRRVEGAHSPSDLARTVETVGWVPVDSTVRVSDVPKIVATLGGSKLYGNGTAAPIRELIQNGLDAIVARRRLQGRPPKWGELQIVLQKRDDGFWLYFEDNGVGMSQTVLTGPLIDFGNSFWKSSLAIQEFPGLAAAGMKSRGKYGIGFFSTFMLGDLVRVISRRYDRDTQSAQVLEFRHGLGSRPNLRHADSKEVPLDGGTRIEVKLKTNPFEPDGLLYRKPSFSKKQVVKLSRVIAAIA
;
A
#
# COMPACT_ATOMS: atom_id res chain seq x y z
N MET A 1 18.64 16.75 21.35
CA MET A 1 19.86 17.15 20.63
C MET A 1 19.40 18.00 19.45
N SER A 2 20.06 19.11 19.14
CA SER A 2 19.74 19.89 17.93
C SER A 2 20.14 19.07 16.70
N PHE A 3 19.35 19.06 15.62
CA PHE A 3 19.70 18.33 14.39
C PHE A 3 21.06 18.77 13.82
N LYS A 4 21.47 20.02 14.08
CA LYS A 4 22.79 20.54 13.71
C LYS A 4 23.96 19.85 14.41
N GLN A 5 23.69 19.23 15.57
CA GLN A 5 24.71 18.52 16.33
C GLN A 5 24.98 17.11 15.81
N THR A 6 24.16 16.63 14.86
CA THR A 6 24.27 15.28 14.29
C THR A 6 25.52 15.13 13.42
N ALA A 7 26.05 13.91 13.35
CA ALA A 7 27.31 13.63 12.64
C ALA A 7 27.20 13.98 11.14
N LEU A 8 26.09 13.61 10.50
CA LEU A 8 25.85 13.91 9.09
C LEU A 8 25.79 15.41 8.81
N TRP A 9 25.08 16.18 9.64
CA TRP A 9 25.00 17.62 9.49
C TRP A 9 26.37 18.28 9.61
N LYS A 10 27.11 17.95 10.67
CA LYS A 10 28.45 18.50 10.89
C LYS A 10 29.41 18.14 9.76
N ALA A 11 29.42 16.88 9.34
CA ALA A 11 30.27 16.41 8.25
C ALA A 11 29.97 17.11 6.93
N ALA A 12 28.72 17.48 6.67
CA ALA A 12 28.32 18.15 5.44
C ALA A 12 28.57 19.67 5.48
N PHE A 13 28.24 20.34 6.59
CA PHE A 13 28.14 21.80 6.62
C PHE A 13 29.07 22.54 7.60
N GLU A 14 29.61 21.86 8.61
CA GLU A 14 30.45 22.51 9.64
C GLU A 14 31.93 22.13 9.55
N ASN A 15 32.21 20.86 9.26
CA ASN A 15 33.56 20.36 9.14
C ASN A 15 34.17 20.79 7.79
N ALA A 16 35.46 21.10 7.82
CA ALA A 16 36.21 21.35 6.59
C ALA A 16 36.24 20.10 5.71
N ARG A 17 36.04 20.28 4.39
CA ARG A 17 35.99 19.21 3.40
C ARG A 17 36.98 19.45 2.27
N ALA A 18 37.40 18.37 1.61
CA ALA A 18 38.29 18.45 0.45
C ALA A 18 37.51 18.57 -0.88
N ASP A 19 36.24 18.15 -0.89
CA ASP A 19 35.35 18.13 -2.06
C ASP A 19 34.41 19.35 -2.12
N ALA A 20 34.46 20.24 -1.12
CA ALA A 20 33.58 21.40 -1.01
C ALA A 20 34.30 22.60 -0.39
N ALA A 21 34.00 23.80 -0.90
CA ALA A 21 34.48 25.05 -0.32
C ALA A 21 33.62 25.51 0.89
N PRO A 22 34.16 26.25 1.86
CA PRO A 22 33.38 26.78 2.98
C PRO A 22 32.20 27.65 2.53
N GLU A 23 32.34 28.40 1.44
CA GLU A 23 31.30 29.28 0.92
C GLU A 23 30.07 28.51 0.40
N GLU A 24 30.28 27.36 -0.26
CA GLU A 24 29.17 26.51 -0.70
C GLU A 24 28.44 25.85 0.48
N GLN A 25 29.16 25.47 1.55
CA GLN A 25 28.58 24.94 2.78
C GLN A 25 27.68 25.99 3.45
N VAL A 26 28.17 27.23 3.59
CA VAL A 26 27.40 28.35 4.17
C VAL A 26 26.16 28.66 3.34
N ARG A 27 26.30 28.71 2.00
CA ARG A 27 25.19 29.01 1.09
C ARG A 27 24.09 27.96 1.18
N LEU A 28 24.43 26.67 1.08
CA LEU A 28 23.44 25.59 1.13
C LEU A 28 22.80 25.47 2.52
N THR A 29 23.55 25.74 3.58
CA THR A 29 23.01 25.83 4.95
C THR A 29 21.96 26.94 5.05
N ALA A 30 22.25 28.14 4.54
CA ALA A 30 21.29 29.26 4.55
C ALA A 30 20.03 28.93 3.74
N CYS A 31 20.17 28.28 2.59
CA CYS A 31 19.03 27.80 1.79
C CYS A 31 18.19 26.77 2.56
N TYR A 32 18.83 25.82 3.26
CA TYR A 32 18.12 24.83 4.07
C TYR A 32 17.35 25.49 5.23
N GLU A 33 17.94 26.44 5.95
CA GLU A 33 17.27 27.12 7.07
C GLU A 33 16.05 27.92 6.62
N ALA A 34 16.16 28.63 5.49
CA ALA A 34 15.03 29.34 4.90
C ALA A 34 13.91 28.37 4.49
N MET A 35 14.28 27.24 3.87
CA MET A 35 13.36 26.17 3.50
C MET A 35 12.68 25.57 4.74
N ARG A 36 13.45 25.25 5.79
CA ARG A 36 12.97 24.70 7.06
C ARG A 36 11.98 25.64 7.73
N ALA A 37 12.23 26.94 7.75
CA ALA A 37 11.31 27.91 8.36
C ALA A 37 9.92 27.88 7.69
N ARG A 38 9.89 27.81 6.35
CA ARG A 38 8.65 27.73 5.57
C ARG A 38 7.96 26.36 5.71
N ALA A 39 8.73 25.28 5.63
CA ALA A 39 8.22 23.93 5.87
C ALA A 39 7.64 23.77 7.28
N SER A 40 8.28 24.36 8.31
CA SER A 40 7.77 24.35 9.70
C SER A 40 6.37 24.95 9.80
N ALA A 41 6.13 26.07 9.12
CA ALA A 41 4.82 26.70 9.11
C ALA A 41 3.76 25.84 8.40
N LEU A 42 4.16 25.08 7.39
CA LEU A 42 3.29 24.15 6.66
C LEU A 42 2.95 22.93 7.53
N VAL A 43 3.95 22.21 8.04
CA VAL A 43 3.72 20.98 8.82
C VAL A 43 3.03 21.22 10.16
N ALA A 44 3.13 22.42 10.73
CA ALA A 44 2.35 22.83 11.90
C ALA A 44 0.83 22.79 11.67
N LYS A 45 0.36 22.72 10.41
CA LYS A 45 -1.06 22.58 10.06
C LYS A 45 -1.55 21.13 10.12
N ILE A 46 -0.65 20.14 10.09
CA ILE A 46 -1.01 18.72 10.09
C ILE A 46 -1.82 18.36 11.34
N ALA A 47 -1.45 18.85 12.52
CA ALA A 47 -2.20 18.58 13.76
C ALA A 47 -3.64 19.13 13.75
N GLY A 48 -3.92 20.16 12.94
CA GLY A 48 -5.28 20.68 12.76
C GLY A 48 -6.13 19.81 11.83
N ASP A 49 -5.54 19.32 10.74
CA ASP A 49 -6.24 18.53 9.72
C ASP A 49 -6.32 17.03 10.07
N LEU A 50 -5.34 16.52 10.80
CA LEU A 50 -5.18 15.12 11.22
C LEU A 50 -4.98 15.01 12.74
N PRO A 51 -5.94 15.45 13.56
CA PRO A 51 -5.74 15.70 14.99
C PRO A 51 -5.40 14.47 15.82
N HIS A 52 -5.75 13.27 15.38
CA HIS A 52 -5.48 12.05 16.13
C HIS A 52 -4.14 11.41 15.79
N MET A 53 -3.42 11.87 14.76
CA MET A 53 -2.12 11.30 14.40
C MET A 53 -1.06 11.66 15.44
N THR A 54 0.01 10.87 15.50
CA THR A 54 1.19 11.17 16.30
C THR A 54 1.88 12.43 15.78
N ILE A 55 2.97 12.89 16.41
CA ILE A 55 3.65 14.10 15.97
C ILE A 55 4.25 13.92 14.57
N HIS A 56 3.87 14.83 13.67
CA HIS A 56 4.36 14.99 12.29
C HIS A 56 4.80 16.44 12.02
N ASP A 57 5.15 17.20 13.06
CA ASP A 57 5.63 18.58 12.92
C ASP A 57 7.16 18.63 12.72
N VAL A 58 7.73 19.84 12.72
CA VAL A 58 9.17 20.04 12.48
C VAL A 58 10.06 19.27 13.46
N THR A 59 9.60 18.97 14.67
CA THR A 59 10.39 18.21 15.65
C THR A 59 10.61 16.77 15.19
N HIS A 60 9.62 16.18 14.52
CA HIS A 60 9.77 14.87 13.87
C HIS A 60 10.77 14.94 12.71
N LEU A 61 10.64 15.96 11.85
CA LEU A 61 11.52 16.15 10.69
C LEU A 61 12.99 16.34 11.13
N ASP A 62 13.23 17.16 12.15
CA ASP A 62 14.58 17.38 12.69
C ASP A 62 15.20 16.10 13.27
N ALA A 63 14.40 15.25 13.90
CA ALA A 63 14.88 13.98 14.45
C ALA A 63 15.33 12.99 13.36
N LEU A 64 14.89 13.14 12.11
CA LEU A 64 15.32 12.27 11.01
C LEU A 64 16.82 12.43 10.68
N TRP A 65 17.42 13.61 10.92
CA TRP A 65 18.88 13.77 10.85
C TRP A 65 19.61 12.91 11.87
N GLU A 66 19.03 12.76 13.07
CA GLU A 66 19.58 11.93 14.12
C GLU A 66 19.41 10.45 13.78
N MET A 67 18.24 10.02 13.30
CA MET A 67 18.01 8.64 12.87
C MET A 67 18.93 8.24 11.72
N ALA A 68 19.09 9.12 10.73
CA ALA A 68 20.05 8.93 9.65
C ALA A 68 21.49 8.80 10.15
N SER A 69 21.89 9.63 11.13
CA SER A 69 23.23 9.54 11.74
C SER A 69 23.43 8.23 12.52
N ILE A 70 22.39 7.72 13.19
CA ILE A 70 22.40 6.40 13.84
C ILE A 70 22.57 5.29 12.80
N ALA A 71 21.85 5.36 11.67
CA ALA A 71 21.90 4.35 10.61
C ALA A 71 23.25 4.30 9.90
N THR A 72 23.95 5.42 9.82
CA THR A 72 25.17 5.62 9.02
C THR A 72 26.47 5.52 9.82
N GLY A 73 26.43 5.82 11.13
CA GLY A 73 27.64 5.89 11.95
C GLY A 73 28.61 6.97 11.43
N GLU A 74 29.91 6.77 11.66
CA GLU A 74 30.94 7.76 11.28
C GLU A 74 31.51 7.55 9.86
N ASN A 75 31.30 6.37 9.26
CA ASN A 75 31.96 5.96 8.00
C ASN A 75 31.18 6.33 6.73
N PHE A 76 30.01 6.91 6.89
CA PHE A 76 29.13 7.31 5.80
C PHE A 76 28.81 8.79 5.97
N ASP A 77 29.14 9.58 4.95
CA ASP A 77 28.99 11.02 4.95
C ASP A 77 28.09 11.47 3.80
N LEU A 78 27.56 12.69 3.90
CA LEU A 78 26.92 13.40 2.80
C LEU A 78 27.79 14.60 2.45
N ASN A 79 28.00 14.84 1.16
CA ASN A 79 28.54 16.13 0.73
C ASN A 79 27.47 17.24 0.90
N PRO A 80 27.82 18.54 0.82
CA PRO A 80 26.86 19.62 1.04
C PRO A 80 25.62 19.58 0.14
N ALA A 81 25.77 19.20 -1.14
CA ALA A 81 24.65 19.10 -2.07
C ALA A 81 23.73 17.92 -1.73
N GLU A 82 24.30 16.75 -1.41
CA GLU A 82 23.54 15.58 -0.94
C GLU A 82 22.81 15.88 0.36
N ALA A 83 23.47 16.54 1.31
CA ALA A 83 22.87 16.93 2.58
C ALA A 83 21.74 17.96 2.40
N PHE A 84 21.87 18.90 1.46
CA PHE A 84 20.80 19.83 1.13
C PHE A 84 19.59 19.10 0.52
N VAL A 85 19.79 18.18 -0.43
CA VAL A 85 18.70 17.41 -1.04
C VAL A 85 18.05 16.47 -0.02
N PHE A 86 18.85 15.77 0.78
CA PHE A 86 18.39 14.92 1.88
C PHE A 86 17.55 15.69 2.89
N GLY A 87 18.07 16.82 3.36
CA GLY A 87 17.37 17.71 4.29
C GLY A 87 16.09 18.28 3.69
N GLY A 88 16.11 18.71 2.43
CA GLY A 88 14.92 19.17 1.74
C GLY A 88 13.84 18.08 1.64
N ALA A 89 14.24 16.83 1.39
CA ALA A 89 13.32 15.71 1.29
C ALA A 89 12.76 15.32 2.66
N ILE A 90 13.57 15.34 3.73
CA ILE A 90 13.11 15.25 5.13
C ILE A 90 12.00 16.27 5.36
N LEU A 91 12.23 17.54 5.01
CA LEU A 91 11.28 18.61 5.32
C LEU A 91 9.94 18.47 4.61
N LEU A 92 9.87 17.71 3.52
CA LEU A 92 8.72 17.69 2.61
C LEU A 92 8.00 16.34 2.49
N HIS A 93 8.61 15.21 2.88
CA HIS A 93 8.02 13.87 2.69
C HIS A 93 6.60 13.75 3.27
N ASP A 94 6.40 14.24 4.50
CA ASP A 94 5.10 14.27 5.19
C ASP A 94 4.39 15.63 5.13
N ALA A 95 5.01 16.66 4.57
CA ALA A 95 4.47 18.02 4.60
C ALA A 95 3.17 18.19 3.80
N ALA A 96 2.82 17.18 2.98
CA ALA A 96 1.57 17.14 2.24
C ALA A 96 0.39 16.52 3.02
N MET A 97 0.58 16.14 4.28
CA MET A 97 -0.47 15.60 5.16
C MET A 97 -1.39 16.70 5.76
N THR A 98 -1.58 17.81 5.04
CA THR A 98 -2.42 18.95 5.46
C THR A 98 -3.11 19.56 4.25
N LEU A 99 -4.30 20.13 4.44
CA LEU A 99 -5.00 20.91 3.42
C LEU A 99 -4.18 22.11 2.95
N ALA A 100 -3.29 22.65 3.79
CA ALA A 100 -2.41 23.75 3.42
C ALA A 100 -1.42 23.38 2.30
N ALA A 101 -1.17 22.09 2.06
CA ALA A 101 -0.33 21.62 0.96
C ALA A 101 -1.02 21.69 -0.42
N PHE A 102 -2.33 21.96 -0.42
CA PHE A 102 -3.16 22.14 -1.61
C PHE A 102 -3.54 23.63 -1.68
N PRO A 103 -2.99 24.42 -2.62
CA PRO A 103 -3.26 25.87 -2.68
C PRO A 103 -4.76 26.25 -2.76
N GLY A 104 -5.61 25.39 -3.34
CA GLY A 104 -7.08 25.53 -3.35
C GLY A 104 -7.78 24.91 -2.15
N GLY A 105 -7.03 24.39 -1.17
CA GLY A 105 -7.52 23.80 0.07
C GLY A 105 -8.49 22.64 -0.16
N ILE A 106 -9.57 22.60 0.63
CA ILE A 106 -10.58 21.54 0.50
C ILE A 106 -11.29 21.54 -0.86
N ALA A 107 -11.38 22.68 -1.55
CA ALA A 107 -12.00 22.74 -2.88
C ALA A 107 -11.17 21.94 -3.89
N GLU A 108 -9.85 22.15 -3.90
CA GLU A 108 -8.91 21.38 -4.72
C GLU A 108 -8.91 19.89 -4.31
N LEU A 109 -8.91 19.59 -3.02
CA LEU A 109 -8.91 18.19 -2.57
C LEU A 109 -10.19 17.44 -3.00
N ARG A 110 -11.36 18.10 -2.98
CA ARG A 110 -12.64 17.54 -3.46
C ARG A 110 -12.64 17.27 -4.98
N GLU A 111 -11.73 17.87 -5.72
CA GLU A 111 -11.55 17.61 -7.15
C GLU A 111 -10.79 16.31 -7.41
N GLN A 112 -10.00 15.84 -6.43
CA GLN A 112 -9.23 14.60 -6.53
C GLN A 112 -10.14 13.37 -6.57
N ILE A 113 -9.78 12.43 -7.42
CA ILE A 113 -10.56 11.20 -7.66
C ILE A 113 -10.61 10.35 -6.39
N GLU A 114 -9.48 10.25 -5.69
CA GLU A 114 -9.27 9.52 -4.45
C GLU A 114 -10.20 10.03 -3.35
N TRP A 115 -10.29 11.35 -3.19
CA TRP A 115 -11.19 11.95 -2.21
C TRP A 115 -12.65 11.62 -2.51
N ARG A 116 -13.06 11.73 -3.78
CA ARG A 116 -14.45 11.42 -4.21
C ARG A 116 -14.80 9.97 -3.96
N ASP A 117 -13.87 9.05 -4.21
CA ASP A 117 -14.06 7.62 -3.95
C ASP A 117 -14.18 7.32 -2.45
N LEU A 118 -13.30 7.89 -1.62
CA LEU A 118 -13.35 7.76 -0.17
C LEU A 118 -14.65 8.34 0.39
N TYR A 119 -15.04 9.53 -0.07
CA TYR A 119 -16.27 10.17 0.34
C TYR A 119 -17.50 9.35 -0.04
N ALA A 120 -17.59 8.86 -1.28
CA ALA A 120 -18.69 7.99 -1.71
C ALA A 120 -18.77 6.70 -0.88
N ARG A 121 -17.62 6.12 -0.51
CA ARG A 121 -17.54 4.94 0.35
C ARG A 121 -18.10 5.22 1.75
N TYR A 122 -17.69 6.31 2.40
CA TYR A 122 -18.18 6.65 3.74
C TYR A 122 -19.66 7.08 3.74
N MET A 123 -20.09 7.77 2.69
CA MET A 123 -21.50 8.14 2.52
C MET A 123 -22.42 6.93 2.28
N ALA A 124 -21.91 5.79 1.84
CA ALA A 124 -22.72 4.59 1.58
C ALA A 124 -23.42 4.03 2.84
N SER A 125 -22.89 4.32 4.04
CA SER A 125 -23.48 3.95 5.34
C SER A 125 -24.28 5.07 6.01
N VAL A 126 -24.35 6.27 5.40
CA VAL A 126 -25.03 7.43 5.98
C VAL A 126 -26.50 7.41 5.60
N SER A 127 -27.38 7.56 6.59
CA SER A 127 -28.83 7.67 6.37
C SER A 127 -29.20 8.98 5.69
N ALA A 128 -30.21 8.96 4.81
CA ALA A 128 -30.68 10.16 4.14
C ALA A 128 -31.16 11.22 5.16
N GLY A 129 -30.64 12.44 5.06
CA GLY A 129 -30.98 13.55 5.96
C GLY A 129 -30.13 13.64 7.24
N ASP A 130 -29.24 12.68 7.49
CA ASP A 130 -28.31 12.74 8.63
C ASP A 130 -27.10 13.63 8.31
N THR A 131 -27.23 14.92 8.63
CA THR A 131 -26.21 15.93 8.35
C THR A 131 -24.95 15.76 9.21
N VAL A 132 -25.07 15.19 10.41
CA VAL A 132 -23.95 14.96 11.33
C VAL A 132 -23.09 13.82 10.80
N ALA A 133 -23.69 12.68 10.48
CA ALA A 133 -22.98 11.54 9.91
C ALA A 133 -22.38 11.87 8.53
N ALA A 134 -23.07 12.69 7.72
CA ALA A 134 -22.51 13.16 6.45
C ALA A 134 -21.26 14.03 6.64
N LYS A 135 -21.26 14.92 7.64
CA LYS A 135 -20.08 15.74 7.94
C LYS A 135 -18.92 14.90 8.46
N GLU A 136 -19.21 13.90 9.30
CA GLU A 136 -18.20 12.97 9.78
C GLU A 136 -17.60 12.14 8.63
N ALA A 137 -18.43 11.65 7.71
CA ALA A 137 -17.98 10.96 6.51
C ALA A 137 -17.05 11.84 5.64
N GLU A 138 -17.37 13.14 5.52
CA GLU A 138 -16.52 14.11 4.83
C GLU A 138 -15.16 14.31 5.51
N ASN A 139 -15.17 14.47 6.85
CA ASN A 139 -13.93 14.65 7.62
C ASN A 139 -13.04 13.40 7.51
N ARG A 140 -13.62 12.19 7.61
CA ARG A 140 -12.89 10.93 7.42
C ARG A 140 -12.34 10.80 6.00
N ALA A 141 -13.14 11.11 4.98
CA ALA A 141 -12.69 11.11 3.59
C ALA A 141 -11.52 12.07 3.36
N THR A 142 -11.60 13.27 3.96
CA THR A 142 -10.55 14.28 3.90
C THR A 142 -9.26 13.79 4.55
N ALA A 143 -9.34 13.27 5.78
CA ALA A 143 -8.19 12.74 6.50
C ALA A 143 -7.50 11.61 5.73
N ASP A 144 -8.29 10.65 5.22
CA ASP A 144 -7.74 9.52 4.46
C ASP A 144 -7.22 9.94 3.08
N ALA A 145 -7.83 10.92 2.42
CA ALA A 145 -7.32 11.41 1.14
C ALA A 145 -5.99 12.15 1.31
N LEU A 146 -5.85 12.96 2.37
CA LEU A 146 -4.56 13.58 2.71
C LEU A 146 -3.49 12.51 2.91
N ARG A 147 -3.79 11.44 3.67
CA ARG A 147 -2.86 10.32 3.87
C ARG A 147 -2.57 9.54 2.59
N LEU A 148 -3.54 9.38 1.71
CA LEU A 148 -3.34 8.64 0.46
C LEU A 148 -2.55 9.45 -0.58
N LEU A 149 -2.78 10.77 -0.64
CA LEU A 149 -2.23 11.66 -1.65
C LEU A 149 -0.90 12.31 -1.23
N HIS A 150 -0.58 12.37 0.07
CA HIS A 150 0.61 13.08 0.54
C HIS A 150 1.92 12.68 -0.16
N PRO A 151 2.20 11.40 -0.49
CA PRO A 151 3.49 11.08 -1.07
C PRO A 151 3.59 11.68 -2.48
N ASN A 152 2.49 11.62 -3.25
CA ASN A 152 2.43 12.23 -4.58
C ASN A 152 2.50 13.75 -4.51
N GLN A 153 1.77 14.36 -3.57
CA GLN A 153 1.77 15.81 -3.43
C GLN A 153 3.11 16.34 -2.88
N ALA A 154 3.82 15.57 -2.07
CA ALA A 154 5.19 15.88 -1.62
C ALA A 154 6.18 16.06 -2.79
N GLU A 155 5.96 15.38 -3.93
CA GLU A 155 6.73 15.58 -5.15
C GLU A 155 6.59 17.02 -5.70
N ASN A 156 5.40 17.59 -5.57
CA ASN A 156 5.06 18.90 -6.12
C ASN A 156 5.43 20.06 -5.19
N LEU A 157 5.45 19.83 -3.86
CA LEU A 157 5.71 20.85 -2.84
C LEU A 157 6.90 21.79 -3.10
N PRO A 158 8.06 21.33 -3.58
CA PRO A 158 9.20 22.21 -3.86
C PRO A 158 8.93 23.27 -4.93
N THR A 159 7.97 23.02 -5.83
CA THR A 159 7.74 23.81 -7.04
C THR A 159 6.45 24.61 -7.04
N ILE A 160 5.46 24.22 -6.22
CA ILE A 160 4.22 24.99 -6.07
C ILE A 160 4.44 26.26 -5.24
N SER A 161 3.51 27.19 -5.38
CA SER A 161 3.51 28.46 -4.64
C SER A 161 2.19 28.75 -3.95
N TRP A 162 2.26 29.46 -2.84
CA TRP A 162 1.12 30.06 -2.17
C TRP A 162 1.06 31.55 -2.47
N MET A 163 -0.15 32.10 -2.54
CA MET A 163 -0.32 33.53 -2.77
C MET A 163 -0.05 34.31 -1.49
N GLY A 164 0.95 35.18 -1.51
CA GLY A 164 1.30 36.06 -0.40
C GLY A 164 0.34 37.25 -0.26
N PRO A 165 0.45 38.02 0.84
CA PRO A 165 -0.45 39.14 1.14
C PRO A 165 -0.44 40.25 0.09
N GLN A 166 0.66 40.43 -0.64
CA GLN A 166 0.80 41.41 -1.73
C GLN A 166 0.60 40.79 -3.12
N LYS A 167 -0.07 39.62 -3.20
CA LYS A 167 -0.35 38.88 -4.45
C LYS A 167 0.91 38.39 -5.19
N GLN A 168 1.98 38.12 -4.46
CA GLN A 168 3.20 37.51 -4.96
C GLN A 168 3.23 36.00 -4.66
N PRO A 169 3.77 35.17 -5.55
CA PRO A 169 3.95 33.75 -5.26
C PRO A 169 5.04 33.56 -4.19
N MET A 170 4.76 32.74 -3.18
CA MET A 170 5.70 32.32 -2.14
C MET A 170 5.95 30.81 -2.27
N PHE A 171 7.22 30.40 -2.32
CA PHE A 171 7.64 29.01 -2.52
C PHE A 171 8.31 28.44 -1.26
N VAL A 172 8.29 27.13 -1.01
CA VAL A 172 9.06 26.60 0.14
C VAL A 172 10.56 26.83 -0.04
N ILE A 173 11.09 26.65 -1.26
CA ILE A 173 12.47 26.98 -1.62
C ILE A 173 12.49 28.38 -2.26
N GLU A 174 13.04 29.38 -1.58
CA GLU A 174 13.02 30.77 -2.05
C GLU A 174 13.91 31.03 -3.27
N ASP A 175 15.19 30.62 -3.17
CA ASP A 175 16.16 30.80 -4.24
C ASP A 175 15.68 30.07 -5.50
N GLN A 176 15.42 30.84 -6.57
CA GLN A 176 14.85 30.33 -7.80
C GLN A 176 15.80 29.37 -8.54
N GLN A 177 17.12 29.63 -8.50
CA GLN A 177 18.11 28.77 -9.13
C GLN A 177 18.15 27.41 -8.42
N VAL A 178 18.20 27.43 -7.09
CA VAL A 178 18.18 26.24 -6.23
C VAL A 178 16.87 25.48 -6.39
N ARG A 179 15.72 26.17 -6.38
CA ARG A 179 14.38 25.57 -6.54
C ARG A 179 14.24 24.86 -7.88
N ASN A 180 14.62 25.52 -8.98
CA ASN A 180 14.47 24.96 -10.32
C ASN A 180 15.37 23.73 -10.52
N PHE A 181 16.55 23.72 -9.90
CA PHE A 181 17.52 22.64 -10.06
C PHE A 181 17.27 21.47 -9.09
N TYR A 182 17.21 21.73 -7.79
CA TYR A 182 17.07 20.69 -6.77
C TYR A 182 15.61 20.36 -6.43
N GLY A 183 14.68 21.29 -6.62
CA GLY A 183 13.27 21.11 -6.24
C GLY A 183 12.63 19.83 -6.79
N PRO A 184 12.68 19.57 -8.12
CA PRO A 184 12.13 18.33 -8.68
C PRO A 184 12.77 17.06 -8.11
N LYS A 185 14.06 17.11 -7.73
CA LYS A 185 14.77 15.95 -7.16
C LYS A 185 14.46 15.76 -5.68
N ILE A 186 14.38 16.84 -4.92
CA ILE A 186 13.89 16.83 -3.53
C ILE A 186 12.50 16.23 -3.47
N GLY A 187 11.59 16.68 -4.35
CA GLY A 187 10.23 16.17 -4.43
C GLY A 187 10.19 14.68 -4.78
N LYS A 188 10.95 14.25 -5.80
CA LYS A 188 10.99 12.84 -6.20
C LYS A 188 11.56 11.94 -5.09
N VAL A 189 12.61 12.39 -4.38
CA VAL A 189 13.16 11.69 -3.21
C VAL A 189 12.12 11.64 -2.09
N ALA A 190 11.43 12.74 -1.81
CA ALA A 190 10.36 12.80 -0.81
C ALA A 190 9.24 11.81 -1.15
N TYR A 191 8.73 11.77 -2.38
CA TYR A 191 7.73 10.79 -2.80
C TYR A 191 8.23 9.34 -2.70
N SER A 192 9.52 9.12 -2.93
CA SER A 192 10.10 7.78 -2.91
C SER A 192 9.98 7.05 -1.57
N HIS A 193 9.63 7.72 -0.47
CA HIS A 193 9.40 7.05 0.82
C HIS A 193 8.21 6.07 0.82
N TRP A 194 7.27 6.20 -0.13
CA TRP A 194 6.14 5.27 -0.32
C TRP A 194 6.35 4.23 -1.43
N TRP A 195 7.50 4.26 -2.10
CA TRP A 195 7.74 3.34 -3.22
C TRP A 195 8.19 1.97 -2.72
N ASP A 196 7.98 0.95 -3.54
CA ASP A 196 8.73 -0.30 -3.38
C ASP A 196 10.21 -0.05 -3.68
N ILE A 197 11.09 -0.76 -2.99
CA ILE A 197 12.54 -0.58 -3.13
C ILE A 197 13.03 -0.82 -4.57
N ALA A 198 12.41 -1.71 -5.33
CA ALA A 198 12.78 -1.97 -6.72
C ALA A 198 12.51 -0.74 -7.61
N ARG A 199 11.41 -0.01 -7.35
CA ARG A 199 11.12 1.24 -8.06
C ARG A 199 12.12 2.33 -7.69
N VAL A 200 12.51 2.43 -6.41
CA VAL A 200 13.58 3.36 -5.99
C VAL A 200 14.88 3.07 -6.73
N GLU A 201 15.26 1.80 -6.81
CA GLU A 201 16.46 1.36 -7.52
C GLU A 201 16.40 1.69 -9.03
N GLU A 202 15.27 1.44 -9.67
CA GLU A 202 15.06 1.72 -11.09
C GLU A 202 15.09 3.23 -11.39
N GLU A 203 14.32 4.02 -10.65
CA GLU A 203 14.05 5.41 -11.00
C GLU A 203 15.02 6.44 -10.39
N LEU A 204 15.77 6.06 -9.34
CA LEU A 204 16.65 6.96 -8.58
C LEU A 204 18.11 6.49 -8.55
N SER A 205 18.51 5.54 -9.39
CA SER A 205 19.92 5.10 -9.53
C SER A 205 20.88 6.13 -10.14
N GLY A 206 20.39 7.29 -10.57
CA GLY A 206 21.19 8.33 -11.23
C GLY A 206 21.94 9.27 -10.27
N THR A 207 23.02 9.86 -10.77
CA THR A 207 23.75 10.96 -10.12
C THR A 207 23.33 12.28 -10.75
N LEU A 208 22.88 13.24 -9.93
CA LEU A 208 22.64 14.61 -10.36
C LEU A 208 23.97 15.38 -10.36
N GLY A 209 24.24 16.12 -11.44
CA GLY A 209 25.41 16.99 -11.56
C GLY A 209 25.41 18.13 -10.54
N ALA A 210 26.54 18.81 -10.41
CA ALA A 210 26.68 19.96 -9.54
C ALA A 210 25.91 21.18 -10.09
N LEU A 211 25.34 21.99 -9.21
CA LEU A 211 24.65 23.23 -9.61
C LEU A 211 25.69 24.35 -9.84
N PRO A 212 25.80 24.92 -11.06
CA PRO A 212 26.78 25.95 -11.36
C PRO A 212 26.67 27.16 -10.41
N ASP A 213 27.83 27.70 -10.02
CA ASP A 213 27.97 28.85 -9.13
C ASP A 213 27.38 28.67 -7.72
N VAL A 214 27.00 27.44 -7.36
CA VAL A 214 26.45 27.11 -6.03
C VAL A 214 27.32 26.08 -5.31
N THR A 215 27.70 25.00 -5.98
CA THR A 215 28.51 23.91 -5.40
C THR A 215 29.21 23.13 -6.51
N ASN A 216 30.35 22.51 -6.18
CA ASN A 216 31.01 21.53 -7.05
C ASN A 216 30.56 20.08 -6.80
N CYS A 217 29.69 19.87 -5.81
CA CYS A 217 29.28 18.55 -5.38
C CYS A 217 28.15 17.98 -6.25
N THR A 218 28.26 16.70 -6.60
CA THR A 218 27.18 15.92 -7.23
C THR A 218 26.27 15.30 -6.18
N VAL A 219 25.05 14.90 -6.55
CA VAL A 219 24.10 14.21 -5.65
C VAL A 219 23.84 12.79 -6.12
N ASP A 220 24.16 11.80 -5.29
CA ASP A 220 23.72 10.42 -5.48
C ASP A 220 22.28 10.27 -4.98
N LEU A 221 21.32 10.20 -5.92
CA LEU A 221 19.89 10.17 -5.58
C LEU A 221 19.50 8.88 -4.87
N LEU A 222 20.09 7.74 -5.25
CA LEU A 222 19.80 6.45 -4.63
C LEU A 222 20.25 6.46 -3.17
N LYS A 223 21.47 6.94 -2.92
CA LYS A 223 22.03 7.09 -1.58
C LYS A 223 21.13 7.94 -0.67
N VAL A 224 20.71 9.11 -1.17
CA VAL A 224 19.86 10.04 -0.41
C VAL A 224 18.45 9.47 -0.17
N SER A 225 17.86 8.81 -1.17
CA SER A 225 16.56 8.12 -1.03
C SER A 225 16.59 6.98 -0.03
N CYS A 226 17.61 6.12 -0.08
CA CYS A 226 17.80 5.07 0.92
C CYS A 226 17.89 5.66 2.33
N LEU A 227 18.64 6.76 2.50
CA LEU A 227 18.82 7.37 3.80
C LEU A 227 17.52 7.98 4.36
N LEU A 228 16.72 8.66 3.52
CA LEU A 228 15.41 9.20 3.93
C LEU A 228 14.50 8.07 4.44
N ARG A 229 14.41 6.98 3.68
CA ARG A 229 13.52 5.85 3.97
C ARG A 229 13.84 5.17 5.29
N VAL A 230 15.12 4.87 5.56
CA VAL A 230 15.50 4.30 6.86
C VAL A 230 15.29 5.31 7.99
N ALA A 231 15.63 6.59 7.78
CA ALA A 231 15.52 7.59 8.83
C ALA A 231 14.07 7.78 9.29
N ASP A 232 13.14 7.90 8.34
CA ASP A 232 11.71 7.99 8.59
C ASP A 232 11.19 6.74 9.33
N ALA A 233 11.43 5.55 8.78
CA ALA A 233 10.99 4.29 9.37
C ALA A 233 11.50 4.11 10.81
N MET A 234 12.76 4.50 11.09
CA MET A 234 13.39 4.32 12.40
C MET A 234 12.82 5.24 13.50
N HIS A 235 12.14 6.34 13.16
CA HIS A 235 11.71 7.31 14.17
C HIS A 235 10.40 6.90 14.88
N LEU A 236 10.52 5.97 15.84
CA LEU A 236 9.41 5.36 16.59
C LEU A 236 9.45 5.66 18.11
N ASP A 237 10.32 6.55 18.57
CA ASP A 237 10.47 6.86 20.00
C ASP A 237 9.45 7.88 20.53
N GLN A 238 9.48 8.12 21.85
CA GLN A 238 8.56 9.00 22.59
C GLN A 238 8.42 10.42 22.05
N ARG A 239 9.35 10.91 21.22
CA ARG A 239 9.20 12.22 20.56
C ARG A 239 8.07 12.24 19.53
N ARG A 240 7.64 11.08 19.04
CA ARG A 240 6.42 10.97 18.21
C ARG A 240 5.14 11.05 19.04
N ALA A 241 5.19 10.72 20.33
CA ALA A 241 4.03 10.68 21.20
C ALA A 241 4.35 11.16 22.62
N PRO A 242 4.71 12.44 22.83
CA PRO A 242 4.99 12.95 24.16
C PRO A 242 3.79 12.78 25.08
N ALA A 243 4.03 12.31 26.31
CA ALA A 243 2.95 11.92 27.24
C ALA A 243 1.93 13.03 27.51
N PHE A 244 2.37 14.29 27.60
CA PHE A 244 1.45 15.41 27.83
C PHE A 244 0.58 15.68 26.60
N ASP A 245 1.15 15.66 25.40
CA ASP A 245 0.38 15.81 24.16
C ASP A 245 -0.59 14.64 23.98
N PHE A 246 -0.19 13.43 24.34
CA PHE A 246 -1.07 12.26 24.32
C PHE A 246 -2.31 12.46 25.20
N ALA A 247 -2.12 13.02 26.40
CA ALA A 247 -3.21 13.34 27.32
C ALA A 247 -4.17 14.42 26.78
N LEU A 248 -3.68 15.34 25.94
CA LEU A 248 -4.48 16.39 25.30
C LEU A 248 -5.22 15.89 24.05
N VAL A 249 -4.55 15.09 23.22
CA VAL A 249 -5.07 14.61 21.93
C VAL A 249 -6.15 13.53 22.11
N GLN A 250 -6.01 12.67 23.13
CA GLN A 250 -6.92 11.54 23.39
C GLN A 250 -7.29 10.76 22.10
N PRO A 251 -6.31 10.22 21.37
CA PRO A 251 -6.52 9.49 20.13
C PRO A 251 -7.36 8.23 20.35
N THR A 252 -8.00 7.76 19.28
CA THR A 252 -8.85 6.55 19.30
C THR A 252 -8.42 5.54 18.23
N GLY A 253 -8.90 4.29 18.37
CA GLY A 253 -8.67 3.22 17.41
C GLY A 253 -7.19 2.90 17.21
N ILE A 254 -6.79 2.69 15.94
CA ILE A 254 -5.40 2.37 15.56
C ILE A 254 -4.44 3.46 16.04
N SER A 255 -4.81 4.73 15.91
CA SER A 255 -3.94 5.83 16.32
C SER A 255 -3.62 5.78 17.82
N ALA A 256 -4.60 5.41 18.65
CA ALA A 256 -4.36 5.24 20.09
C ALA A 256 -3.28 4.20 20.39
N GLN A 257 -3.22 3.11 19.62
CA GLN A 257 -2.18 2.10 19.80
C GLN A 257 -0.80 2.64 19.41
N HIS A 258 -0.70 3.42 18.33
CA HIS A 258 0.55 4.11 17.95
C HIS A 258 1.03 5.07 19.03
N TRP A 259 0.14 5.92 19.54
CA TRP A 259 0.46 6.83 20.65
C TRP A 259 0.93 6.07 21.89
N LYS A 260 0.19 5.02 22.31
CA LYS A 260 0.54 4.21 23.48
C LYS A 260 1.92 3.58 23.36
N PHE A 261 2.25 2.98 22.22
CA PHE A 261 3.56 2.33 22.14
C PHE A 261 4.67 3.36 22.00
N GLN A 262 4.53 4.36 21.11
CA GLN A 262 5.61 5.32 20.87
C GLN A 262 5.95 6.11 22.12
N GLU A 263 4.95 6.47 22.94
CA GLU A 263 5.15 7.17 24.22
C GLU A 263 6.08 6.41 25.18
N ARG A 264 6.11 5.07 25.10
CA ARG A 264 6.97 4.21 25.92
C ARG A 264 8.34 3.96 25.32
N MET A 265 8.51 4.17 24.02
CA MET A 265 9.72 3.79 23.31
C MET A 265 10.84 4.78 23.58
N ALA A 266 11.97 4.27 24.06
CA ALA A 266 13.19 5.05 24.15
C ALA A 266 13.82 5.25 22.77
N LYS A 267 14.70 6.25 22.68
CA LYS A 267 15.54 6.47 21.50
C LYS A 267 16.34 5.18 21.19
N PRO A 268 16.35 4.69 19.94
CA PRO A 268 17.10 3.49 19.61
C PRO A 268 18.62 3.71 19.66
N PHE A 269 19.36 2.61 19.81
CA PHE A 269 20.82 2.60 19.75
C PHE A 269 21.32 1.41 18.93
N VAL A 270 22.57 1.48 18.50
CA VAL A 270 23.19 0.45 17.66
C VAL A 270 23.96 -0.52 18.55
N GLN A 271 23.75 -1.82 18.35
CA GLN A 271 24.56 -2.88 18.93
C GLN A 271 25.02 -3.81 17.81
N ALA A 272 26.33 -3.82 17.54
CA ALA A 272 26.93 -4.45 16.37
C ALA A 272 26.28 -3.94 15.06
N ASP A 273 25.49 -4.77 14.37
CA ASP A 273 24.79 -4.44 13.12
C ASP A 273 23.27 -4.22 13.29
N ALA A 274 22.79 -4.29 14.54
CA ALA A 274 21.37 -4.23 14.86
C ALA A 274 20.97 -2.91 15.50
N LEU A 275 19.78 -2.44 15.14
CA LEU A 275 19.08 -1.38 15.86
C LEU A 275 18.32 -1.99 17.03
N VAL A 276 18.59 -1.51 18.23
CA VAL A 276 17.94 -1.97 19.46
C VAL A 276 16.97 -0.90 19.94
N TYR A 277 15.73 -1.31 20.17
CA TYR A 277 14.73 -0.51 20.86
C TYR A 277 14.46 -1.07 22.24
N THR A 278 14.25 -0.16 23.19
CA THR A 278 13.81 -0.47 24.55
C THR A 278 12.58 0.36 24.90
N ALA A 279 11.75 -0.13 25.82
CA ALA A 279 10.55 0.58 26.24
C ALA A 279 10.44 0.68 27.76
N GLN A 280 9.96 1.83 28.23
CA GLN A 280 9.60 2.07 29.64
C GLN A 280 8.37 3.00 29.72
N PRO A 281 7.41 2.74 30.62
CA PRO A 281 7.27 1.50 31.41
C PRO A 281 7.03 0.27 30.50
N PRO A 282 7.23 -0.96 31.01
CA PRO A 282 6.88 -2.19 30.30
C PRO A 282 5.40 -2.25 29.89
N PHE A 283 5.09 -3.12 28.93
CA PHE A 283 3.72 -3.30 28.45
C PHE A 283 2.96 -4.31 29.32
N GLU A 284 2.01 -3.80 30.12
CA GLU A 284 1.04 -4.64 30.83
C GLU A 284 0.01 -5.26 29.88
N ALA A 285 -0.81 -6.19 30.38
CA ALA A 285 -1.76 -6.96 29.57
C ALA A 285 -2.82 -6.08 28.87
N ASP A 286 -3.19 -4.94 29.44
CA ASP A 286 -4.12 -3.97 28.86
C ASP A 286 -3.50 -3.12 27.73
N ALA A 287 -2.18 -3.14 27.61
CA ALA A 287 -1.40 -2.49 26.55
C ALA A 287 -0.91 -3.49 25.49
N ALA A 288 -1.40 -4.74 25.49
CA ALA A 288 -0.97 -5.78 24.55
C ALA A 288 -1.14 -5.37 23.08
N ASP A 289 -2.26 -4.72 22.72
CA ASP A 289 -2.49 -4.23 21.34
C ASP A 289 -1.45 -3.19 20.91
N ALA A 290 -1.01 -2.34 21.84
CA ALA A 290 0.03 -1.35 21.57
C ALA A 290 1.40 -2.02 21.39
N TRP A 291 1.70 -3.06 22.18
CA TRP A 291 2.91 -3.85 22.01
C TRP A 291 2.94 -4.56 20.65
N TRP A 292 1.82 -5.13 20.20
CA TRP A 292 1.72 -5.73 18.86
C TRP A 292 1.89 -4.69 17.75
N ALA A 293 1.31 -3.50 17.90
CA ALA A 293 1.56 -2.40 16.98
C ALA A 293 3.05 -1.97 16.94
N ALA A 294 3.75 -2.01 18.07
CA ALA A 294 5.20 -1.77 18.11
C ALA A 294 5.97 -2.88 17.38
N PHE A 295 5.61 -4.15 17.60
CA PHE A 295 6.21 -5.29 16.91
C PHE A 295 6.04 -5.18 15.38
N ASP A 296 4.83 -4.89 14.90
CA ASP A 296 4.55 -4.69 13.47
C ASP A 296 5.33 -3.50 12.88
N ALA A 297 5.42 -2.39 13.61
CA ALA A 297 6.20 -1.24 13.18
C ALA A 297 7.70 -1.58 13.08
N LEU A 298 8.25 -2.29 14.06
CA LEU A 298 9.65 -2.71 14.06
C LEU A 298 9.97 -3.75 12.97
N GLN A 299 9.01 -4.59 12.60
CA GLN A 299 9.12 -5.47 11.44
C GLN A 299 9.20 -4.69 10.12
N LEU A 300 8.47 -3.58 10.02
CA LEU A 300 8.56 -2.68 8.86
C LEU A 300 9.95 -2.04 8.79
N VAL A 301 10.49 -1.55 9.90
CA VAL A 301 11.87 -1.01 9.97
C VAL A 301 12.90 -2.06 9.57
N ASP A 302 12.78 -3.28 10.09
CA ASP A 302 13.69 -4.38 9.74
C ASP A 302 13.65 -4.72 8.25
N ARG A 303 12.45 -4.79 7.65
CA ARG A 303 12.31 -5.00 6.20
C ARG A 303 12.98 -3.89 5.40
N GLU A 304 12.72 -2.64 5.76
CA GLU A 304 13.28 -1.47 5.09
C GLU A 304 14.82 -1.48 5.13
N LEU A 305 15.40 -1.75 6.30
CA LEU A 305 16.86 -1.87 6.47
C LEU A 305 17.46 -2.98 5.60
N ARG A 306 16.81 -4.14 5.52
CA ARG A 306 17.26 -5.29 4.70
C ARG A 306 17.18 -5.02 3.21
N ASP A 307 16.07 -4.42 2.77
CA ASP A 307 15.85 -4.08 1.37
C ASP A 307 16.87 -3.04 0.90
N ILE A 308 17.17 -2.04 1.73
CA ILE A 308 18.18 -1.03 1.44
C ILE A 308 19.60 -1.61 1.50
N ASP A 309 19.92 -2.43 2.49
CA ASP A 309 21.22 -3.10 2.56
C ASP A 309 21.48 -3.97 1.31
N ARG A 310 20.45 -4.69 0.82
CA ARG A 310 20.52 -5.41 -0.46
C ARG A 310 20.83 -4.48 -1.63
N VAL A 311 20.04 -3.42 -1.81
CA VAL A 311 20.23 -2.49 -2.94
C VAL A 311 21.58 -1.79 -2.90
N LEU A 312 22.03 -1.33 -1.73
CA LEU A 312 23.33 -0.68 -1.59
C LEU A 312 24.47 -1.64 -1.93
N ARG A 313 24.39 -2.92 -1.51
CA ARG A 313 25.40 -3.94 -1.87
C ARG A 313 25.40 -4.25 -3.35
N ASP A 314 24.23 -4.48 -3.95
CA ASP A 314 24.10 -4.81 -5.38
C ASP A 314 24.64 -3.67 -6.26
N ARG A 315 24.49 -2.42 -5.81
CA ARG A 315 25.02 -1.22 -6.46
C ARG A 315 26.42 -0.82 -6.01
N GLN A 316 27.09 -1.66 -5.21
CA GLN A 316 28.44 -1.43 -4.69
C GLN A 316 28.62 -0.07 -3.99
N LYS A 317 27.57 0.40 -3.31
CA LYS A 317 27.56 1.62 -2.51
C LYS A 317 28.05 1.32 -1.09
N LYS A 318 28.45 2.37 -0.36
CA LYS A 318 28.80 2.25 1.06
C LYS A 318 27.59 1.71 1.84
N PRO A 319 27.74 0.64 2.63
CA PRO A 319 26.65 0.10 3.42
C PRO A 319 26.35 1.00 4.63
N LEU A 320 25.12 0.88 5.14
CA LEU A 320 24.76 1.39 6.46
C LEU A 320 25.41 0.54 7.56
N VAL A 321 25.59 1.12 8.75
CA VAL A 321 26.11 0.36 9.92
C VAL A 321 25.01 -0.49 10.56
N VAL A 322 23.75 -0.08 10.40
CA VAL A 322 22.56 -0.81 10.83
C VAL A 322 21.95 -1.56 9.65
N ARG A 323 21.61 -2.84 9.82
CA ARG A 323 21.07 -3.71 8.75
C ARG A 323 19.81 -4.48 9.13
N ARG A 324 19.46 -4.47 10.41
CA ARG A 324 18.33 -5.21 10.99
C ARG A 324 17.87 -4.56 12.28
N VAL A 325 16.69 -4.94 12.74
CA VAL A 325 16.22 -4.61 14.10
C VAL A 325 16.37 -5.83 15.01
N GLU A 326 16.88 -5.62 16.22
CA GLU A 326 17.01 -6.68 17.22
C GLU A 326 15.62 -7.17 17.66
N GLY A 327 15.40 -8.48 17.64
CA GLY A 327 14.14 -9.10 18.06
C GLY A 327 12.96 -9.02 17.07
N ALA A 328 13.09 -8.35 15.93
CA ALA A 328 11.94 -8.13 15.01
C ALA A 328 11.30 -9.40 14.41
N HIS A 329 12.02 -10.54 14.36
CA HIS A 329 11.49 -11.79 13.79
C HIS A 329 10.66 -12.64 14.74
N SER A 330 10.69 -12.33 16.03
CA SER A 330 10.20 -13.22 17.06
C SER A 330 9.65 -12.39 18.20
N PRO A 331 8.36 -12.49 18.52
CA PRO A 331 7.79 -11.74 19.62
C PRO A 331 8.52 -11.98 20.94
N SER A 332 8.98 -13.22 21.16
CA SER A 332 9.74 -13.61 22.35
C SER A 332 11.14 -13.01 22.41
N ASP A 333 11.78 -12.73 21.27
CA ASP A 333 13.08 -12.07 21.25
C ASP A 333 12.93 -10.56 21.43
N LEU A 334 11.93 -9.93 20.80
CA LEU A 334 11.63 -8.52 21.03
C LEU A 334 11.27 -8.23 22.50
N ALA A 335 10.53 -9.15 23.14
CA ALA A 335 10.13 -9.01 24.55
C ALA A 335 11.31 -8.91 25.53
N ARG A 336 12.54 -9.25 25.12
CA ARG A 336 13.74 -9.09 25.95
C ARG A 336 14.18 -7.63 26.10
N THR A 337 13.81 -6.76 25.17
CA THR A 337 14.17 -5.33 25.20
C THR A 337 12.95 -4.41 25.25
N VAL A 338 11.83 -4.85 24.67
CA VAL A 338 10.50 -4.21 24.79
C VAL A 338 9.66 -5.07 25.72
N GLU A 339 9.87 -4.91 27.01
CA GLU A 339 9.39 -5.81 28.06
C GLU A 339 7.85 -5.87 28.15
N THR A 340 7.32 -7.06 28.46
CA THR A 340 5.91 -7.29 28.80
C THR A 340 5.77 -7.75 30.25
N VAL A 341 4.69 -7.36 30.92
CA VAL A 341 4.43 -7.71 32.33
C VAL A 341 3.05 -8.34 32.48
N GLY A 342 2.99 -9.51 33.11
CA GLY A 342 1.74 -10.24 33.34
C GLY A 342 1.22 -11.03 32.12
N TRP A 343 1.94 -11.00 31.00
CA TRP A 343 1.65 -11.79 29.80
C TRP A 343 2.92 -12.04 29.00
N VAL A 344 2.89 -13.07 28.15
CA VAL A 344 3.97 -13.42 27.24
C VAL A 344 3.47 -13.22 25.81
N PRO A 345 4.17 -12.43 24.97
CA PRO A 345 3.81 -12.30 23.58
C PRO A 345 4.14 -13.59 22.86
N VAL A 346 3.10 -14.35 22.57
CA VAL A 346 3.16 -15.52 21.70
C VAL A 346 2.45 -15.11 20.43
N ASP A 347 3.07 -15.35 19.27
CA ASP A 347 2.36 -15.25 18.01
C ASP A 347 1.29 -16.35 17.96
N SER A 348 0.13 -16.02 18.52
CA SER A 348 -1.05 -16.86 18.59
C SER A 348 -2.02 -16.52 17.47
N THR A 349 -1.57 -15.84 16.40
CA THR A 349 -2.39 -15.74 15.19
C THR A 349 -2.82 -17.15 14.83
N VAL A 350 -4.13 -17.33 14.60
CA VAL A 350 -4.68 -18.63 14.27
C VAL A 350 -4.07 -19.04 12.94
N ARG A 351 -3.01 -19.87 13.01
CA ARG A 351 -2.33 -20.34 11.83
C ARG A 351 -3.21 -21.38 11.18
N VAL A 352 -3.74 -21.01 10.03
CA VAL A 352 -4.37 -21.97 9.15
C VAL A 352 -3.25 -22.79 8.50
N SER A 353 -2.84 -23.88 9.16
CA SER A 353 -1.80 -24.78 8.66
C SER A 353 -2.23 -25.56 7.42
N ASP A 354 -3.55 -25.69 7.21
CA ASP A 354 -4.16 -26.38 6.08
C ASP A 354 -5.19 -25.46 5.41
N VAL A 355 -4.68 -24.41 4.76
CA VAL A 355 -5.47 -23.50 3.91
C VAL A 355 -6.31 -24.29 2.90
N PRO A 356 -5.77 -25.33 2.20
CA PRO A 356 -6.55 -26.15 1.29
C PRO A 356 -7.82 -26.73 1.93
N LYS A 357 -7.72 -27.27 3.15
CA LYS A 357 -8.86 -27.87 3.87
C LYS A 357 -9.88 -26.84 4.34
N ILE A 358 -9.44 -25.66 4.81
CA ILE A 358 -10.36 -24.58 5.16
C ILE A 358 -11.11 -24.12 3.92
N VAL A 359 -10.41 -23.92 2.81
CA VAL A 359 -11.03 -23.49 1.58
C VAL A 359 -11.97 -24.57 1.02
N ALA A 360 -11.61 -25.85 1.07
CA ALA A 360 -12.52 -26.93 0.69
C ALA A 360 -13.77 -27.00 1.59
N THR A 361 -13.65 -26.55 2.86
CA THR A 361 -14.74 -26.54 3.83
C THR A 361 -15.64 -25.31 3.69
N LEU A 362 -15.07 -24.11 3.63
CA LEU A 362 -15.78 -22.84 3.64
C LEU A 362 -16.03 -22.29 2.23
N GLY A 363 -15.16 -22.57 1.25
CA GLY A 363 -15.35 -22.21 -0.15
C GLY A 363 -15.83 -23.36 -1.03
N GLY A 364 -15.89 -24.59 -0.50
CA GLY A 364 -16.15 -25.81 -1.26
C GLY A 364 -17.46 -26.53 -0.89
N SER A 365 -17.45 -27.85 -1.07
CA SER A 365 -18.67 -28.67 -1.01
C SER A 365 -19.34 -28.74 0.37
N LYS A 366 -18.65 -28.36 1.46
CA LYS A 366 -19.27 -28.30 2.79
C LYS A 366 -20.13 -27.04 3.01
N LEU A 367 -19.83 -25.92 2.34
CA LEU A 367 -20.68 -24.71 2.39
C LEU A 367 -21.82 -24.80 1.37
N TYR A 368 -21.52 -25.26 0.15
CA TYR A 368 -22.44 -25.22 -0.98
C TYR A 368 -23.14 -26.56 -1.30
N GLY A 369 -22.79 -27.63 -0.57
CA GLY A 369 -23.15 -29.00 -0.93
C GLY A 369 -22.35 -29.53 -2.13
N ASN A 370 -22.67 -30.73 -2.59
CA ASN A 370 -22.00 -31.35 -3.75
C ASN A 370 -22.51 -30.81 -5.11
N GLY A 371 -23.33 -29.75 -5.10
CA GLY A 371 -23.92 -29.19 -6.31
C GLY A 371 -22.93 -28.30 -7.09
N THR A 372 -22.95 -28.40 -8.42
CA THR A 372 -22.12 -27.60 -9.33
C THR A 372 -22.69 -26.20 -9.62
N ALA A 373 -23.92 -25.91 -9.18
CA ALA A 373 -24.59 -24.63 -9.44
C ALA A 373 -23.96 -23.44 -8.71
N ALA A 374 -23.45 -23.66 -7.49
CA ALA A 374 -22.82 -22.62 -6.69
C ALA A 374 -21.56 -22.03 -7.34
N PRO A 375 -20.55 -22.84 -7.74
CA PRO A 375 -19.35 -22.27 -8.35
C PRO A 375 -19.60 -21.54 -9.66
N ILE A 376 -20.56 -22.02 -10.45
CA ILE A 376 -21.00 -21.33 -11.67
C ILE A 376 -21.62 -19.97 -11.33
N ARG A 377 -22.49 -19.91 -10.32
CA ARG A 377 -23.09 -18.65 -9.87
C ARG A 377 -22.03 -17.66 -9.39
N GLU A 378 -21.07 -18.10 -8.59
CA GLU A 378 -20.00 -17.23 -8.07
C GLU A 378 -19.13 -16.67 -9.22
N LEU A 379 -18.73 -17.51 -10.17
CA LEU A 379 -17.97 -17.09 -11.36
C LEU A 379 -18.76 -16.09 -12.22
N ILE A 380 -20.05 -16.34 -12.44
CA ILE A 380 -20.93 -15.40 -13.15
C ILE A 380 -21.04 -14.07 -12.40
N GLN A 381 -21.23 -14.10 -11.08
CA GLN A 381 -21.33 -12.89 -10.28
C GLN A 381 -20.05 -12.06 -10.32
N ASN A 382 -18.89 -12.70 -10.22
CA ASN A 382 -17.59 -12.03 -10.32
C ASN A 382 -17.38 -11.39 -11.69
N GLY A 383 -17.66 -12.12 -12.78
CA GLY A 383 -17.57 -11.57 -14.15
C GLY A 383 -18.55 -10.40 -14.37
N LEU A 384 -19.78 -10.51 -13.87
CA LEU A 384 -20.75 -9.41 -13.93
C LEU A 384 -20.33 -8.19 -13.10
N ASP A 385 -19.70 -8.38 -11.94
CA ASP A 385 -19.18 -7.28 -11.12
C ASP A 385 -18.03 -6.57 -11.84
N ALA A 386 -17.12 -7.32 -12.49
CA ALA A 386 -16.05 -6.77 -13.31
C ALA A 386 -16.58 -5.98 -14.52
N ILE A 387 -17.61 -6.48 -15.20
CA ILE A 387 -18.27 -5.78 -16.31
C ILE A 387 -18.96 -4.51 -15.80
N VAL A 388 -19.70 -4.58 -14.69
CA VAL A 388 -20.36 -3.40 -14.11
C VAL A 388 -19.34 -2.35 -13.71
N ALA A 389 -18.21 -2.74 -13.11
CA ALA A 389 -17.14 -1.82 -12.79
C ALA A 389 -16.63 -1.09 -14.04
N ARG A 390 -16.37 -1.82 -15.14
CA ARG A 390 -15.90 -1.22 -16.40
C ARG A 390 -16.96 -0.34 -17.04
N ARG A 391 -18.25 -0.72 -16.97
CA ARG A 391 -19.37 0.13 -17.43
C ARG A 391 -19.37 1.48 -16.73
N ARG A 392 -19.23 1.47 -15.40
CA ARG A 392 -19.24 2.67 -14.57
C ARG A 392 -18.04 3.57 -14.87
N LEU A 393 -16.83 3.00 -14.90
CA LEU A 393 -15.59 3.74 -15.18
C LEU A 393 -15.58 4.40 -16.56
N GLN A 394 -16.06 3.68 -17.58
CA GLN A 394 -16.01 4.15 -18.97
C GLN A 394 -17.33 4.79 -19.44
N GLY A 395 -18.30 5.01 -18.56
CA GLY A 395 -19.61 5.58 -18.90
C GLY A 395 -20.38 4.79 -19.96
N ARG A 396 -20.19 3.48 -20.03
CA ARG A 396 -20.76 2.64 -21.11
C ARG A 396 -22.26 2.39 -20.90
N PRO A 397 -23.02 2.12 -21.97
CA PRO A 397 -24.44 1.82 -21.87
C PRO A 397 -24.74 0.67 -20.91
N PRO A 398 -25.91 0.65 -20.22
CA PRO A 398 -26.26 -0.41 -19.27
C PRO A 398 -26.25 -1.83 -19.85
N LYS A 399 -26.45 -1.96 -21.17
CA LYS A 399 -26.45 -3.23 -21.92
C LYS A 399 -25.06 -3.65 -22.42
N TRP A 400 -24.03 -2.81 -22.31
CA TRP A 400 -22.70 -3.11 -22.84
C TRP A 400 -21.99 -4.20 -22.04
N GLY A 401 -21.17 -5.03 -22.65
CA GLY A 401 -20.34 -6.00 -21.96
C GLY A 401 -20.97 -7.40 -21.97
N GLU A 402 -20.09 -8.39 -22.01
CA GLU A 402 -20.41 -9.76 -22.37
C GLU A 402 -19.69 -10.70 -21.40
N LEU A 403 -20.40 -11.74 -20.99
CA LEU A 403 -19.87 -12.86 -20.24
C LEU A 403 -20.10 -14.13 -21.06
N GLN A 404 -19.04 -14.71 -21.60
CA GLN A 404 -19.09 -15.95 -22.36
C GLN A 404 -18.88 -17.14 -21.42
N ILE A 405 -19.71 -18.17 -21.56
CA ILE A 405 -19.58 -19.43 -20.85
C ILE A 405 -19.53 -20.54 -21.87
N VAL A 406 -18.42 -21.26 -21.92
CA VAL A 406 -18.20 -22.25 -22.98
C VAL A 406 -17.62 -23.52 -22.41
N LEU A 407 -18.25 -24.63 -22.80
CA LEU A 407 -17.76 -25.97 -22.57
C LEU A 407 -16.99 -26.44 -23.81
N GLN A 408 -15.71 -26.76 -23.64
CA GLN A 408 -14.83 -27.21 -24.70
C GLN A 408 -14.29 -28.61 -24.37
N LYS A 409 -14.35 -29.54 -25.34
CA LYS A 409 -13.62 -30.80 -25.27
C LYS A 409 -12.22 -30.58 -25.81
N ARG A 410 -11.20 -30.81 -24.98
CA ARG A 410 -9.77 -30.82 -25.34
C ARG A 410 -9.26 -32.26 -25.27
N ASP A 411 -8.05 -32.49 -25.77
CA ASP A 411 -7.43 -33.83 -25.76
C ASP A 411 -7.30 -34.42 -24.34
N ASP A 412 -7.13 -33.54 -23.36
CA ASP A 412 -6.91 -33.92 -21.97
C ASP A 412 -8.20 -33.95 -21.13
N GLY A 413 -9.36 -33.64 -21.70
CA GLY A 413 -10.66 -33.71 -21.01
C GLY A 413 -11.61 -32.56 -21.35
N PHE A 414 -12.65 -32.38 -20.53
CA PHE A 414 -13.61 -31.29 -20.68
C PHE A 414 -13.19 -30.06 -19.88
N TRP A 415 -13.20 -28.92 -20.54
CA TRP A 415 -12.87 -27.62 -19.95
C TRP A 415 -14.08 -26.71 -20.01
N LEU A 416 -14.37 -26.07 -18.89
CA LEU A 416 -15.38 -25.02 -18.80
C LEU A 416 -14.66 -23.69 -18.61
N TYR A 417 -14.92 -22.71 -19.48
CA TYR A 417 -14.37 -21.36 -19.32
C TYR A 417 -15.46 -20.31 -19.19
N PHE A 418 -15.16 -19.31 -18.37
CA PHE A 418 -15.93 -18.09 -18.15
C PHE A 418 -15.05 -16.92 -18.56
N GLU A 419 -15.46 -16.16 -19.58
CA GLU A 419 -14.73 -14.98 -20.04
C GLU A 419 -15.61 -13.74 -19.95
N ASP A 420 -15.18 -12.77 -19.15
CA ASP A 420 -15.77 -11.43 -19.13
C ASP A 420 -14.87 -10.43 -19.85
N ASN A 421 -15.49 -9.43 -20.48
CA ASN A 421 -14.80 -8.24 -20.97
C ASN A 421 -14.84 -7.09 -19.96
N GLY A 422 -14.79 -7.40 -18.67
CA GLY A 422 -14.81 -6.43 -17.58
C GLY A 422 -13.48 -5.70 -17.36
N VAL A 423 -13.25 -5.24 -16.13
CA VAL A 423 -12.06 -4.43 -15.80
C VAL A 423 -10.74 -5.21 -15.85
N GLY A 424 -10.78 -6.54 -15.67
CA GLY A 424 -9.57 -7.35 -15.50
C GLY A 424 -8.82 -7.06 -14.20
N MET A 425 -7.65 -7.69 -14.02
CA MET A 425 -6.85 -7.63 -12.80
C MET A 425 -5.38 -7.35 -13.12
N SER A 426 -4.71 -6.59 -12.25
CA SER A 426 -3.25 -6.46 -12.26
C SER A 426 -2.60 -7.70 -11.62
N GLN A 427 -1.28 -7.83 -11.77
CA GLN A 427 -0.51 -8.83 -11.02
C GLN A 427 -0.76 -8.72 -9.51
N THR A 428 -0.74 -7.50 -8.96
CA THR A 428 -0.98 -7.24 -7.54
C THR A 428 -2.33 -7.78 -7.08
N VAL A 429 -3.39 -7.60 -7.89
CA VAL A 429 -4.72 -8.14 -7.57
C VAL A 429 -4.73 -9.67 -7.67
N LEU A 430 -4.08 -10.25 -8.68
CA LEU A 430 -3.98 -11.71 -8.88
C LEU A 430 -3.23 -12.42 -7.74
N THR A 431 -2.14 -11.83 -7.26
CA THR A 431 -1.26 -12.46 -6.24
C THR A 431 -1.57 -12.01 -4.82
N GLY A 432 -2.50 -11.08 -4.63
CA GLY A 432 -2.96 -10.64 -3.31
C GLY A 432 -4.46 -10.92 -3.16
N PRO A 433 -5.35 -9.93 -3.34
CA PRO A 433 -6.79 -10.04 -3.07
C PRO A 433 -7.52 -11.24 -3.70
N LEU A 434 -7.13 -11.71 -4.88
CA LEU A 434 -7.80 -12.86 -5.51
C LEU A 434 -7.58 -14.16 -4.72
N ILE A 435 -6.39 -14.33 -4.16
CA ILE A 435 -5.98 -15.54 -3.42
C ILE A 435 -5.99 -15.34 -1.91
N ASP A 436 -6.33 -14.14 -1.44
CA ASP A 436 -6.51 -13.81 -0.03
C ASP A 436 -7.93 -14.22 0.43
N PHE A 437 -7.99 -15.22 1.30
CA PHE A 437 -9.26 -15.81 1.73
C PHE A 437 -9.98 -14.93 2.74
N GLY A 438 -11.19 -14.48 2.40
CA GLY A 438 -12.08 -13.78 3.34
C GLY A 438 -12.08 -12.24 3.21
N ASN A 439 -11.24 -11.69 2.34
CA ASN A 439 -11.19 -10.25 2.08
C ASN A 439 -11.80 -9.92 0.71
N SER A 440 -12.76 -8.99 0.68
CA SER A 440 -13.36 -8.53 -0.58
C SER A 440 -12.54 -7.38 -1.17
N PHE A 441 -11.93 -7.61 -2.34
CA PHE A 441 -11.16 -6.62 -3.08
C PHE A 441 -11.87 -5.26 -3.18
N TRP A 442 -13.16 -5.25 -3.55
CA TRP A 442 -13.93 -4.02 -3.79
C TRP A 442 -14.07 -3.08 -2.59
N LYS A 443 -13.85 -3.58 -1.36
CA LYS A 443 -13.89 -2.78 -0.14
C LYS A 443 -12.51 -2.27 0.30
N SER A 444 -11.44 -2.78 -0.30
CA SER A 444 -10.06 -2.43 0.05
C SER A 444 -9.68 -1.03 -0.43
N SER A 445 -8.64 -0.44 0.16
CA SER A 445 -8.00 0.77 -0.36
C SER A 445 -7.31 0.53 -1.71
N LEU A 446 -6.85 -0.71 -1.95
CA LEU A 446 -6.27 -1.12 -3.23
C LEU A 446 -7.28 -0.98 -4.39
N ALA A 447 -8.58 -1.15 -4.16
CA ALA A 447 -9.58 -0.93 -5.20
C ALA A 447 -9.65 0.54 -5.68
N ILE A 448 -9.37 1.51 -4.81
CA ILE A 448 -9.30 2.93 -5.19
C ILE A 448 -8.06 3.17 -6.06
N GLN A 449 -6.93 2.56 -5.70
CA GLN A 449 -5.68 2.68 -6.47
C GLN A 449 -5.76 1.97 -7.83
N GLU A 450 -6.36 0.76 -7.86
CA GLU A 450 -6.50 -0.02 -9.08
C GLU A 450 -7.54 0.59 -10.02
N PHE A 451 -8.66 1.08 -9.48
CA PHE A 451 -9.77 1.63 -10.26
C PHE A 451 -10.23 3.01 -9.75
N PRO A 452 -9.43 4.06 -9.93
CA PRO A 452 -9.76 5.40 -9.46
C PRO A 452 -11.10 5.89 -10.05
N GLY A 453 -11.98 6.38 -9.19
CA GLY A 453 -13.28 6.98 -9.54
C GLY A 453 -14.43 5.96 -9.55
N LEU A 454 -14.14 4.68 -9.35
CA LEU A 454 -15.14 3.62 -9.40
C LEU A 454 -16.16 3.72 -8.25
N ALA A 455 -15.71 4.05 -7.04
CA ALA A 455 -16.60 4.16 -5.89
C ALA A 455 -17.52 5.38 -6.03
N ALA A 456 -16.98 6.51 -6.47
CA ALA A 456 -17.72 7.72 -6.80
C ALA A 456 -18.74 7.50 -7.92
N ALA A 457 -18.44 6.62 -8.88
CA ALA A 457 -19.38 6.19 -9.92
C ALA A 457 -20.51 5.26 -9.41
N GLY A 458 -20.54 4.96 -8.10
CA GLY A 458 -21.61 4.21 -7.45
C GLY A 458 -21.50 2.70 -7.60
N MET A 459 -20.28 2.16 -7.69
CA MET A 459 -20.06 0.71 -7.74
C MET A 459 -20.53 0.04 -6.46
N LYS A 460 -21.34 -1.02 -6.63
CA LYS A 460 -21.79 -1.91 -5.56
C LYS A 460 -21.50 -3.34 -5.96
N SER A 461 -20.49 -3.93 -5.34
CA SER A 461 -20.16 -5.35 -5.52
C SER A 461 -21.32 -6.23 -5.04
N ARG A 462 -21.63 -7.28 -5.79
CA ARG A 462 -22.56 -8.33 -5.37
C ARG A 462 -21.87 -9.30 -4.41
N GLY A 463 -20.57 -9.54 -4.63
CA GLY A 463 -19.74 -10.35 -3.74
C GLY A 463 -19.49 -9.66 -2.39
N LYS A 464 -19.78 -10.38 -1.29
CA LYS A 464 -19.64 -9.85 0.09
C LYS A 464 -18.44 -10.41 0.87
N TYR A 465 -18.11 -11.69 0.65
CA TYR A 465 -17.28 -12.47 1.57
C TYR A 465 -15.86 -12.78 1.06
N GLY A 466 -15.53 -12.51 -0.21
CA GLY A 466 -14.18 -12.78 -0.73
C GLY A 466 -13.81 -14.27 -0.83
N ILE A 467 -14.81 -15.17 -0.89
CA ILE A 467 -14.59 -16.63 -0.94
C ILE A 467 -15.04 -17.27 -2.26
N GLY A 468 -15.76 -16.53 -3.11
CA GLY A 468 -16.47 -17.09 -4.28
C GLY A 468 -15.54 -17.73 -5.31
N PHE A 469 -14.34 -17.15 -5.55
CA PHE A 469 -13.36 -17.71 -6.48
C PHE A 469 -12.98 -19.16 -6.12
N PHE A 470 -12.82 -19.46 -4.84
CA PHE A 470 -12.38 -20.76 -4.39
C PHE A 470 -13.39 -21.89 -4.63
N SER A 471 -14.66 -21.57 -4.82
CA SER A 471 -15.66 -22.56 -5.21
C SER A 471 -15.37 -23.20 -6.57
N THR A 472 -14.59 -22.53 -7.44
CA THR A 472 -14.14 -23.10 -8.73
C THR A 472 -13.44 -24.45 -8.57
N PHE A 473 -12.74 -24.68 -7.44
CA PHE A 473 -12.06 -25.96 -7.17
C PHE A 473 -13.03 -27.13 -6.89
N MET A 474 -14.33 -26.85 -6.72
CA MET A 474 -15.38 -27.88 -6.73
C MET A 474 -15.58 -28.46 -8.13
N LEU A 475 -15.30 -27.69 -9.19
CA LEU A 475 -15.43 -28.13 -10.59
C LEU A 475 -14.20 -28.91 -11.07
N GLY A 476 -13.00 -28.52 -10.60
CA GLY A 476 -11.71 -28.96 -11.14
C GLY A 476 -10.52 -28.60 -10.28
N ASP A 477 -9.48 -29.43 -10.25
CA ASP A 477 -8.22 -29.10 -9.55
C ASP A 477 -7.27 -28.28 -10.42
N LEU A 478 -7.40 -28.38 -11.75
CA LEU A 478 -6.64 -27.57 -12.70
C LEU A 478 -7.47 -26.34 -13.08
N VAL A 479 -7.05 -25.18 -12.57
CA VAL A 479 -7.70 -23.88 -12.80
C VAL A 479 -6.68 -22.90 -13.37
N ARG A 480 -7.06 -22.16 -14.41
CA ARG A 480 -6.27 -21.07 -14.99
C ARG A 480 -7.06 -19.77 -14.93
N VAL A 481 -6.43 -18.72 -14.40
CA VAL A 481 -6.96 -17.37 -14.40
C VAL A 481 -6.10 -16.53 -15.33
N ILE A 482 -6.63 -16.20 -16.50
CA ILE A 482 -5.99 -15.33 -17.48
C ILE A 482 -6.65 -13.96 -17.32
N SER A 483 -5.89 -12.93 -16.97
CA SER A 483 -6.47 -11.60 -16.79
C SER A 483 -5.59 -10.52 -17.37
N ARG A 484 -6.25 -9.51 -17.93
CA ARG A 484 -5.62 -8.28 -18.41
C ARG A 484 -6.50 -7.11 -18.05
N ARG A 485 -5.91 -6.13 -17.37
CA ARG A 485 -6.57 -4.85 -17.13
C ARG A 485 -6.96 -4.17 -18.44
N TYR A 486 -8.18 -3.63 -18.48
CA TYR A 486 -8.73 -3.03 -19.69
C TYR A 486 -7.95 -1.83 -20.24
N ASP A 487 -7.17 -1.17 -19.38
CA ASP A 487 -6.39 0.03 -19.66
C ASP A 487 -4.89 -0.26 -19.86
N ARG A 488 -4.53 -1.54 -19.99
CA ARG A 488 -3.14 -1.99 -20.21
C ARG A 488 -3.01 -2.77 -21.52
N ASP A 489 -1.79 -2.76 -22.06
CA ASP A 489 -1.45 -3.50 -23.28
C ASP A 489 -1.52 -5.02 -23.09
N THR A 490 -1.44 -5.77 -24.19
CA THR A 490 -1.52 -7.23 -24.19
C THR A 490 -0.33 -7.92 -23.50
N GLN A 491 0.85 -7.28 -23.40
CA GLN A 491 2.03 -7.86 -22.74
C GLN A 491 1.89 -7.84 -21.21
N SER A 492 1.06 -6.95 -20.68
CA SER A 492 0.71 -6.91 -19.26
C SER A 492 -0.18 -8.09 -18.80
N ALA A 493 -0.72 -8.88 -19.73
CA ALA A 493 -1.61 -9.99 -19.41
C ALA A 493 -0.87 -11.10 -18.65
N GLN A 494 -1.50 -11.59 -17.59
CA GLN A 494 -0.94 -12.60 -16.71
C GLN A 494 -1.82 -13.84 -16.67
N VAL A 495 -1.20 -15.00 -16.42
CA VAL A 495 -1.85 -16.27 -16.15
C VAL A 495 -1.43 -16.75 -14.78
N LEU A 496 -2.41 -16.89 -13.88
CA LEU A 496 -2.25 -17.59 -12.61
C LEU A 496 -2.79 -19.02 -12.75
N GLU A 497 -1.92 -20.00 -12.66
CA GLU A 497 -2.25 -21.41 -12.89
C GLU A 497 -2.14 -22.25 -11.60
N PHE A 498 -3.23 -22.91 -11.25
CA PHE A 498 -3.32 -23.89 -10.17
C PHE A 498 -3.35 -25.29 -10.80
N ARG A 499 -2.33 -26.11 -10.58
CA ARG A 499 -2.22 -27.44 -11.21
C ARG A 499 -2.79 -28.58 -10.37
N HIS A 500 -2.69 -28.46 -9.06
CA HIS A 500 -3.12 -29.50 -8.11
C HIS A 500 -4.08 -28.91 -7.06
N GLY A 501 -5.03 -28.12 -7.55
CA GLY A 501 -5.97 -27.40 -6.72
C GLY A 501 -5.25 -26.44 -5.76
N LEU A 502 -5.79 -26.35 -4.55
CA LEU A 502 -5.28 -25.47 -3.51
C LEU A 502 -4.11 -26.07 -2.73
N GLY A 503 -3.84 -27.37 -2.88
CA GLY A 503 -2.77 -28.08 -2.19
C GLY A 503 -1.36 -27.75 -2.70
N SER A 504 -1.25 -27.02 -3.81
CA SER A 504 0.02 -26.62 -4.41
C SER A 504 0.09 -25.11 -4.60
N ARG A 505 1.31 -24.54 -4.57
CA ARG A 505 1.52 -23.13 -4.91
C ARG A 505 1.18 -22.89 -6.39
N PRO A 506 0.41 -21.83 -6.73
CA PRO A 506 0.13 -21.51 -8.12
C PRO A 506 1.36 -20.92 -8.81
N ASN A 507 1.40 -21.05 -10.13
CA ASN A 507 2.42 -20.43 -10.98
C ASN A 507 1.86 -19.17 -11.63
N LEU A 508 2.59 -18.06 -11.53
CA LEU A 508 2.32 -16.85 -12.30
C LEU A 508 3.24 -16.81 -13.52
N ARG A 509 2.69 -16.52 -14.70
CA ARG A 509 3.44 -16.30 -15.94
C ARG A 509 2.78 -15.25 -16.81
N HIS A 510 3.53 -14.65 -17.73
CA HIS A 510 2.94 -13.89 -18.83
C HIS A 510 2.03 -14.77 -19.69
N ALA A 511 0.91 -14.20 -20.14
CA ALA A 511 -0.01 -14.86 -21.06
C ALA A 511 0.54 -14.84 -22.49
N ASP A 512 0.30 -15.93 -23.25
CA ASP A 512 0.49 -15.88 -24.69
C ASP A 512 -0.59 -14.98 -25.29
N SER A 513 -0.25 -14.17 -26.29
CA SER A 513 -1.19 -13.22 -26.91
C SER A 513 -2.46 -13.88 -27.45
N LYS A 514 -2.42 -15.18 -27.77
CA LYS A 514 -3.58 -15.97 -28.21
C LYS A 514 -4.51 -16.38 -27.08
N GLU A 515 -4.04 -16.37 -25.83
CA GLU A 515 -4.82 -16.75 -24.64
C GLU A 515 -5.61 -15.58 -24.05
N VAL A 516 -5.20 -14.33 -24.36
CA VAL A 516 -5.69 -13.12 -23.67
C VAL A 516 -7.07 -12.70 -24.16
N PRO A 517 -8.00 -12.30 -23.27
CA PRO A 517 -9.24 -11.63 -23.65
C PRO A 517 -8.96 -10.39 -24.52
N LEU A 518 -9.52 -10.37 -25.73
CA LEU A 518 -9.22 -9.37 -26.77
C LEU A 518 -9.49 -7.93 -26.31
N ASP A 519 -10.60 -7.72 -25.60
CA ASP A 519 -11.01 -6.42 -25.08
C ASP A 519 -10.49 -6.14 -23.66
N GLY A 520 -9.70 -7.04 -23.09
CA GLY A 520 -9.34 -7.06 -21.67
C GLY A 520 -10.40 -7.78 -20.86
N GLY A 521 -10.25 -7.81 -19.54
CA GLY A 521 -11.11 -8.58 -18.65
C GLY A 521 -10.43 -9.85 -18.14
N THR A 522 -11.22 -10.85 -17.79
CA THR A 522 -10.73 -12.10 -17.19
C THR A 522 -11.36 -13.31 -17.83
N ARG A 523 -10.53 -14.32 -18.14
CA ARG A 523 -10.95 -15.68 -18.43
C ARG A 523 -10.54 -16.62 -17.30
N ILE A 524 -11.52 -17.29 -16.71
CA ILE A 524 -11.29 -18.40 -15.78
C ILE A 524 -11.60 -19.70 -16.49
N GLU A 525 -10.61 -20.57 -16.62
CA GLU A 525 -10.76 -21.92 -17.19
C GLU A 525 -10.61 -22.97 -16.10
N VAL A 526 -11.49 -23.96 -16.08
CA VAL A 526 -11.41 -25.11 -15.18
C VAL A 526 -11.56 -26.42 -15.95
N LYS A 527 -10.65 -27.36 -15.70
CA LYS A 527 -10.76 -28.72 -16.18
C LYS A 527 -11.72 -29.51 -15.29
N LEU A 528 -12.83 -29.97 -15.85
CA LEU A 528 -13.89 -30.64 -15.09
C LEU A 528 -13.42 -32.01 -14.57
N LYS A 529 -13.67 -32.29 -13.29
CA LYS A 529 -13.42 -33.59 -12.64
C LYS A 529 -14.30 -34.70 -13.22
N THR A 530 -15.54 -34.34 -13.50
CA THR A 530 -16.57 -35.26 -13.99
C THR A 530 -16.92 -34.90 -15.42
N ASN A 531 -17.15 -35.91 -16.25
CA ASN A 531 -17.71 -35.71 -17.57
C ASN A 531 -19.05 -34.96 -17.45
N PRO A 532 -19.22 -33.81 -18.13
CA PRO A 532 -20.40 -32.96 -17.96
C PRO A 532 -21.71 -33.65 -18.36
N PHE A 533 -21.67 -34.74 -19.12
CA PHE A 533 -22.86 -35.46 -19.60
C PHE A 533 -23.18 -36.75 -18.82
N GLU A 534 -22.36 -37.12 -17.83
CA GLU A 534 -22.58 -38.30 -16.98
C GLU A 534 -23.52 -38.00 -15.80
N PRO A 535 -24.09 -38.99 -15.08
CA PRO A 535 -25.10 -38.77 -14.06
C PRO A 535 -24.80 -37.71 -12.99
N ASP A 536 -23.53 -37.54 -12.63
CA ASP A 536 -23.04 -36.53 -11.67
C ASP A 536 -22.45 -35.27 -12.36
N GLY A 537 -22.60 -35.19 -13.68
CA GLY A 537 -22.12 -34.13 -14.56
C GLY A 537 -23.05 -32.93 -14.64
N LEU A 538 -22.47 -31.77 -14.91
CA LEU A 538 -23.16 -30.47 -14.90
C LEU A 538 -24.35 -30.38 -15.87
N LEU A 539 -24.26 -31.01 -17.04
CA LEU A 539 -25.26 -30.93 -18.12
C LEU A 539 -26.13 -32.18 -18.18
N TYR A 540 -25.99 -33.10 -17.23
CA TYR A 540 -26.81 -34.31 -17.22
C TYR A 540 -28.25 -33.98 -16.89
N ARG A 541 -29.12 -34.24 -17.87
CA ARG A 541 -30.57 -34.28 -17.67
C ARG A 541 -30.95 -35.72 -17.45
N LYS A 542 -31.52 -36.03 -16.26
CA LYS A 542 -32.16 -37.33 -16.06
C LYS A 542 -33.16 -37.55 -17.19
N PRO A 543 -33.09 -38.66 -17.94
CA PRO A 543 -34.10 -38.95 -18.93
C PRO A 543 -35.46 -38.96 -18.23
N SER A 544 -36.42 -38.18 -18.73
CA SER A 544 -37.77 -38.10 -18.15
C SER A 544 -38.47 -39.46 -18.14
N PHE A 545 -37.99 -40.40 -18.95
CA PHE A 545 -38.51 -41.74 -19.11
C PHE A 545 -37.37 -42.75 -19.28
N SER A 546 -37.40 -43.84 -18.51
CA SER A 546 -36.63 -45.04 -18.77
C SER A 546 -37.56 -46.19 -19.19
N LYS A 547 -37.06 -47.16 -19.96
CA LYS A 547 -37.87 -48.30 -20.43
C LYS A 547 -38.47 -49.04 -19.22
N LYS A 548 -39.81 -49.16 -19.19
CA LYS A 548 -40.63 -49.81 -18.14
C LYS A 548 -40.83 -49.05 -16.82
N GLN A 549 -40.63 -47.74 -16.77
CA GLN A 549 -40.89 -46.95 -15.56
C GLN A 549 -42.27 -46.28 -15.59
N VAL A 550 -43.08 -46.47 -14.54
CA VAL A 550 -44.34 -45.72 -14.34
C VAL A 550 -43.99 -44.35 -13.75
N VAL A 551 -44.38 -43.28 -14.45
CA VAL A 551 -44.06 -41.90 -14.06
C VAL A 551 -45.36 -41.12 -13.82
N LYS A 552 -45.38 -40.28 -12.78
CA LYS A 552 -46.53 -39.41 -12.49
C LYS A 552 -46.76 -38.42 -13.63
N LEU A 553 -48.01 -38.23 -14.05
CA LEU A 553 -48.40 -37.35 -15.15
C LEU A 553 -47.86 -35.91 -15.01
N SER A 554 -47.74 -35.40 -13.79
CA SER A 554 -47.14 -34.08 -13.52
C SER A 554 -45.68 -33.95 -13.98
N ARG A 555 -44.90 -35.04 -13.93
CA ARG A 555 -43.52 -35.07 -14.46
C ARG A 555 -43.48 -35.16 -15.98
N VAL A 556 -44.52 -35.72 -16.60
CA VAL A 556 -44.65 -35.77 -18.08
C VAL A 556 -44.94 -34.38 -18.62
N ILE A 557 -45.88 -33.67 -18.01
CA ILE A 557 -46.26 -32.31 -18.41
C ILE A 557 -45.08 -31.33 -18.24
N ALA A 558 -44.36 -31.42 -17.11
CA ALA A 558 -43.18 -30.58 -16.85
C ALA A 558 -41.97 -30.87 -17.74
N ALA A 559 -41.96 -31.99 -18.46
CA ALA A 559 -40.88 -32.34 -19.39
C ALA A 559 -41.18 -31.93 -20.85
N ILE A 560 -42.44 -31.56 -21.15
CA ILE A 560 -42.91 -31.16 -22.49
C ILE A 560 -43.01 -29.62 -22.62
N ALA A 561 -43.19 -28.91 -21.50
CA ALA A 561 -43.08 -27.45 -21.41
C ALA A 561 -41.63 -27.01 -21.20
#